data_AF-A0A9W9ZJC8-F1
#
_entry.id   AF-A0A9W9ZJC8-F1
#
_cell.length_a   1.000
_cell.length_b   1.000
_cell.length_c   1.000
_cell.angle_alpha   90.00
_cell.angle_beta   90.00
_cell.angle_gamma   90.00
#
_symmetry.space_group_name_H-M   'P 1'
#
loop_
_entity.id
_entity.type
_entity.pdbx_description
1 polymer ?
#
loop_
_entity_poly.entity_id
_entity_poly.type
_entity_poly.pdbx_seq_one_letter_code
_entity_poly.pdbx_strand_id
1 'polypeptide(L)'
;MVNTLPENHVLLSQIAGMFSTVGMCEQAVTAFTKTGKVKEAIDCCVHLNQWDQAIELAKQHNVKEIDTLLAKYASYLLEKNKTLDAIELYRKANHFIDAAKLLFKVAGEMADAKTNPLRAKKMYVLAALLVENYHEHMKMTKMKTASGKDKKSTREASSALAGLLEEDAIATDESKIIDNAWRGAEAYHFFLLAQRQMYEGAIDAAMKTALRLCDYEDVLDPVCIHSLLALVSCANRAFGTCSRAFIKLESVESLSQEQKNAYEELALEIFTKYVTDILPKILAGNKAECTSCETMIPDWSQVCPNCDTKFPTCIVTGRPLMDYQFWMCGTCKHRAYEQEINALNHCPLCHAPI
;
A
#
# COMPACT_ATOMS: atom_id res chain seq x y z
N MET A 1 35.34 0.24 32.55
CA MET A 1 34.73 -0.22 33.82
C MET A 1 34.00 -1.55 33.71
N VAL A 2 33.14 -1.79 32.72
CA VAL A 2 32.45 -3.10 32.57
C VAL A 2 33.38 -4.24 32.16
N ASN A 3 34.49 -3.92 31.48
CA ASN A 3 35.49 -4.91 31.02
C ASN A 3 36.56 -5.27 32.05
N THR A 4 36.61 -4.56 33.17
CA THR A 4 37.61 -4.78 34.23
C THR A 4 37.10 -5.67 35.37
N LEU A 5 35.79 -5.94 35.41
CA LEU A 5 35.17 -6.79 36.43
C LEU A 5 35.01 -8.23 35.91
N PRO A 6 35.24 -9.25 36.77
CA PRO A 6 35.00 -10.65 36.42
C PRO A 6 33.54 -10.92 36.04
N GLU A 7 33.29 -11.98 35.27
CA GLU A 7 31.93 -12.46 34.98
C GLU A 7 31.17 -12.78 36.29
N ASN A 8 29.87 -12.50 36.32
CA ASN A 8 28.98 -12.68 37.48
C ASN A 8 29.34 -11.88 38.75
N HIS A 9 30.17 -10.84 38.68
CA HIS A 9 30.46 -9.99 39.83
C HIS A 9 29.21 -9.24 40.31
N VAL A 10 28.95 -9.22 41.63
CA VAL A 10 27.73 -8.65 42.24
C VAL A 10 27.50 -7.17 41.87
N LEU A 11 28.58 -6.39 41.78
CA LEU A 11 28.53 -4.97 41.39
C LEU A 11 28.08 -4.74 39.94
N LEU A 12 28.24 -5.71 39.04
CA LEU A 12 27.87 -5.52 37.63
C LEU A 12 26.37 -5.26 37.47
N SER A 13 25.51 -5.91 38.28
CA SER A 13 24.07 -5.67 38.22
C SER A 13 23.68 -4.26 38.70
N GLN A 14 24.38 -3.74 39.72
CA GLN A 14 24.14 -2.36 40.20
C GLN A 14 24.64 -1.33 39.18
N ILE A 15 25.83 -1.55 38.62
CA ILE A 15 26.41 -0.69 37.58
C ILE A 15 25.52 -0.70 36.32
N ALA A 16 24.97 -1.86 35.94
CA ALA A 16 24.04 -1.97 34.83
C ALA A 16 22.76 -1.14 35.07
N GLY A 17 22.20 -1.21 36.29
CA GLY A 17 21.08 -0.36 36.70
C GLY A 17 21.39 1.13 36.62
N MET A 18 22.59 1.54 37.03
CA MET A 18 23.04 2.94 36.90
C MET A 18 23.20 3.36 35.44
N PHE A 19 23.75 2.50 34.57
CA PHE A 19 23.85 2.80 33.15
C PHE A 19 22.47 2.93 32.48
N SER A 20 21.52 2.11 32.89
CA SER A 20 20.13 2.19 32.43
C SER A 20 19.50 3.55 32.77
N THR A 21 19.67 4.04 34.00
CA THR A 21 19.05 5.32 34.42
C THR A 21 19.65 6.55 33.73
N VAL A 22 20.90 6.49 33.26
CA VAL A 22 21.56 7.57 32.51
C VAL A 22 21.47 7.41 30.99
N GLY A 23 20.77 6.39 30.50
CA GLY A 23 20.56 6.16 29.06
C GLY A 23 21.73 5.48 28.32
N MET A 24 22.71 4.93 29.04
CA MET A 24 23.87 4.23 28.49
C MET A 24 23.54 2.76 28.18
N CYS A 25 22.75 2.53 27.13
CA CYS A 25 22.20 1.21 26.81
C CYS A 25 23.27 0.14 26.55
N GLU A 26 24.27 0.41 25.70
CA GLU A 26 25.30 -0.58 25.36
C GLU A 26 26.08 -1.06 26.60
N GLN A 27 26.41 -0.13 27.49
CA GLN A 27 27.15 -0.41 28.71
C GLN A 27 26.26 -1.17 29.72
N ALA A 28 24.98 -0.80 29.81
CA ALA A 28 24.00 -1.50 30.64
C ALA A 28 23.80 -2.95 30.16
N VAL A 29 23.57 -3.14 28.86
CA VAL A 29 23.42 -4.46 28.22
C VAL A 29 24.65 -5.32 28.46
N THR A 30 25.85 -4.79 28.21
CA THR A 30 27.10 -5.54 28.40
C THR A 30 27.27 -5.99 29.86
N ALA A 31 26.84 -5.16 30.82
CA ALA A 31 26.92 -5.52 32.23
C ALA A 31 25.85 -6.54 32.64
N PHE A 32 24.61 -6.42 32.14
CA PHE A 32 23.55 -7.41 32.36
C PHE A 32 23.86 -8.77 31.69
N THR A 33 24.41 -8.79 30.48
CA THR A 33 24.78 -10.06 29.81
C THR A 33 25.90 -10.78 30.54
N LYS A 34 26.91 -10.05 31.05
CA LYS A 34 27.99 -10.60 31.88
C LYS A 34 27.55 -11.16 33.24
N THR A 35 26.33 -10.86 33.68
CA THR A 35 25.74 -11.43 34.91
C THR A 35 24.74 -12.54 34.61
N GLY A 36 24.61 -12.96 33.34
CA GLY A 36 23.62 -13.95 32.91
C GLY A 36 22.17 -13.44 32.91
N LYS A 37 21.97 -12.14 33.17
CA LYS A 37 20.65 -11.52 33.35
C LYS A 37 20.10 -10.96 32.04
N VAL A 38 19.92 -11.85 31.07
CA VAL A 38 19.51 -11.48 29.70
C VAL A 38 18.15 -10.78 29.66
N LYS A 39 17.18 -11.16 30.52
CA LYS A 39 15.86 -10.50 30.58
C LYS A 39 15.98 -9.03 30.97
N GLU A 40 16.79 -8.71 31.99
CA GLU A 40 17.04 -7.34 32.42
C GLU A 40 17.80 -6.52 31.35
N ALA A 41 18.68 -7.16 30.57
CA ALA A 41 19.35 -6.54 29.43
C ALA A 41 18.33 -6.14 28.34
N ILE A 42 17.42 -7.05 28.00
CA ILE A 42 16.36 -6.81 27.03
C ILE A 42 15.43 -5.70 27.54
N ASP A 43 14.99 -5.76 28.79
CA ASP A 43 14.13 -4.74 29.41
C ASP A 43 14.79 -3.36 29.40
N CYS A 44 16.11 -3.29 29.60
CA CYS A 44 16.88 -2.05 29.48
C CYS A 44 16.84 -1.49 28.05
N CYS A 45 17.10 -2.33 27.04
CA CYS A 45 16.99 -1.92 25.64
C CYS A 45 15.60 -1.43 25.28
N VAL A 46 14.57 -2.15 25.73
CA VAL A 46 13.15 -1.80 25.54
C VAL A 46 12.85 -0.45 26.19
N HIS A 47 13.29 -0.22 27.43
CA HIS A 47 13.09 1.05 28.13
C HIS A 47 13.79 2.24 27.48
N LEU A 48 14.95 2.01 26.87
CA LEU A 48 15.76 3.04 26.21
C LEU A 48 15.49 3.17 24.71
N ASN A 49 14.44 2.52 24.19
CA ASN A 49 14.07 2.51 22.77
C ASN A 49 15.16 1.94 21.81
N GLN A 50 16.07 1.10 22.31
CA GLN A 50 17.13 0.45 21.53
C GLN A 50 16.69 -0.93 21.00
N TRP A 51 15.70 -0.90 20.11
CA TRP A 51 14.97 -2.09 19.67
C TRP A 51 15.81 -3.10 18.88
N ASP A 52 16.68 -2.61 18.01
CA ASP A 52 17.53 -3.47 17.18
C ASP A 52 18.43 -4.35 18.08
N GLN A 53 18.98 -3.75 19.14
CA GLN A 53 19.77 -4.44 20.15
C GLN A 53 18.93 -5.38 21.02
N ALA A 54 17.70 -4.98 21.41
CA ALA A 54 16.79 -5.85 22.18
C ALA A 54 16.45 -7.15 21.43
N ILE A 55 16.13 -7.02 20.14
CA ILE A 55 15.76 -8.14 19.26
C ILE A 55 16.97 -9.02 19.01
N GLU A 56 18.14 -8.43 18.74
CA GLU A 56 19.37 -9.18 18.51
C GLU A 56 19.77 -10.00 19.75
N LEU A 57 19.74 -9.40 20.94
CA LEU A 57 20.00 -10.09 22.20
C LEU A 57 19.03 -11.25 22.43
N ALA A 58 17.74 -11.05 22.19
CA ALA A 58 16.75 -12.10 22.37
C ALA A 58 16.91 -13.24 21.37
N LYS A 59 17.27 -12.93 20.11
CA LYS A 59 17.60 -13.95 19.08
C LYS A 59 18.84 -14.74 19.48
N GLN A 60 19.90 -14.07 19.94
CA GLN A 60 21.15 -14.71 20.37
C GLN A 60 20.94 -15.65 21.56
N HIS A 61 20.06 -15.30 22.49
CA HIS A 61 19.78 -16.08 23.69
C HIS A 61 18.52 -16.97 23.59
N ASN A 62 17.92 -17.08 22.40
CA ASN A 62 16.76 -17.92 22.09
C ASN A 62 15.58 -17.70 23.06
N VAL A 63 15.32 -16.45 23.43
CA VAL A 63 14.28 -16.06 24.39
C VAL A 63 12.91 -16.15 23.69
N LYS A 64 12.16 -17.24 23.96
CA LYS A 64 10.83 -17.49 23.39
C LYS A 64 9.75 -16.47 23.79
N GLU A 65 10.01 -15.64 24.82
CA GLU A 65 9.06 -14.67 25.35
C GLU A 65 9.11 -13.30 24.63
N ILE A 66 10.01 -13.09 23.66
CA ILE A 66 10.16 -11.76 23.05
C ILE A 66 8.87 -11.27 22.37
N ASP A 67 8.12 -12.14 21.71
CA ASP A 67 6.87 -11.76 21.03
C ASP A 67 5.82 -11.25 22.05
N THR A 68 5.80 -11.83 23.26
CA THR A 68 4.90 -11.39 24.33
C THR A 68 5.31 -10.05 24.93
N LEU A 69 6.61 -9.77 25.02
CA LEU A 69 7.16 -8.49 25.44
C LEU A 69 6.89 -7.40 24.40
N LEU A 70 7.12 -7.73 23.12
CA LEU A 70 6.81 -6.86 21.98
C LEU A 70 5.34 -6.48 21.95
N ALA A 71 4.44 -7.45 22.11
CA ALA A 71 3.00 -7.21 22.14
C ALA A 71 2.61 -6.26 23.30
N LYS A 72 3.11 -6.49 24.52
CA LYS A 72 2.82 -5.61 25.68
C LYS A 72 3.29 -4.19 25.46
N TYR A 73 4.50 -4.01 24.93
CA TYR A 73 5.07 -2.69 24.70
C TYR A 73 4.38 -1.96 23.54
N ALA A 74 4.04 -2.68 22.46
CA ALA A 74 3.24 -2.13 21.37
C ALA A 74 1.88 -1.65 21.89
N SER A 75 1.18 -2.43 22.72
CA SER A 75 -0.07 -2.01 23.36
C SER A 75 0.11 -0.74 24.18
N TYR A 76 1.18 -0.65 24.98
CA TYR A 76 1.49 0.55 25.75
C TYR A 76 1.72 1.79 24.87
N LEU A 77 2.41 1.65 23.74
CA LEU A 77 2.60 2.75 22.79
C LEU A 77 1.28 3.17 22.13
N LEU A 78 0.44 2.20 21.78
CA LEU A 78 -0.87 2.45 21.20
C LEU A 78 -1.80 3.16 22.19
N GLU A 79 -1.81 2.77 23.46
CA GLU A 79 -2.55 3.45 24.55
C GLU A 79 -2.12 4.91 24.73
N LYS A 80 -0.83 5.22 24.46
CA LYS A 80 -0.29 6.58 24.51
C LYS A 80 -0.44 7.37 23.21
N ASN A 81 -1.22 6.88 22.24
CA ASN A 81 -1.36 7.46 20.89
C ASN A 81 -0.03 7.61 20.13
N LYS A 82 0.98 6.78 20.47
CA LYS A 82 2.27 6.74 19.78
C LYS A 82 2.28 5.67 18.69
N THR A 83 1.29 5.75 17.78
CA THR A 83 1.05 4.72 16.77
C THR A 83 2.22 4.52 15.82
N LEU A 84 2.92 5.59 15.43
CA LEU A 84 4.08 5.51 14.55
C LEU A 84 5.26 4.77 15.20
N ASP A 85 5.52 5.02 16.49
CA ASP A 85 6.56 4.32 17.26
C ASP A 85 6.23 2.81 17.32
N ALA A 86 4.94 2.47 17.49
CA ALA A 86 4.49 1.07 17.50
C ALA A 86 4.66 0.39 16.12
N ILE A 87 4.39 1.11 15.03
CA ILE A 87 4.64 0.62 13.67
C ILE A 87 6.13 0.37 13.44
N GLU A 88 6.99 1.28 13.89
CA GLU A 88 8.45 1.10 13.76
C GLU A 88 8.94 -0.10 14.57
N LEU A 89 8.42 -0.28 15.79
CA LEU A 89 8.69 -1.46 16.62
C LEU A 89 8.36 -2.77 15.89
N TYR A 90 7.13 -2.90 15.40
CA TYR A 90 6.69 -4.10 14.68
C TYR A 90 7.52 -4.34 13.40
N ARG A 91 7.85 -3.28 12.66
CA ARG A 91 8.72 -3.37 11.48
C ARG A 91 10.10 -3.91 11.83
N LYS A 92 10.75 -3.38 12.87
CA LYS A 92 12.08 -3.84 13.33
C LYS A 92 12.03 -5.28 13.86
N ALA A 93 10.92 -5.66 14.48
CA ALA A 93 10.68 -7.02 14.93
C ALA A 93 10.41 -8.03 13.80
N ASN A 94 10.30 -7.61 12.54
CA ASN A 94 9.85 -8.42 11.39
C ASN A 94 8.38 -8.84 11.45
N HIS A 95 7.58 -8.19 12.31
CA HIS A 95 6.12 -8.32 12.35
C HIS A 95 5.50 -7.38 11.31
N PHE A 96 5.82 -7.63 10.05
CA PHE A 96 5.50 -6.73 8.94
C PHE A 96 3.99 -6.56 8.72
N ILE A 97 3.20 -7.61 8.93
CA ILE A 97 1.73 -7.56 8.76
C ILE A 97 1.07 -6.71 9.84
N ASP A 98 1.50 -6.81 11.10
CA ASP A 98 0.98 -5.97 12.19
C ASP A 98 1.34 -4.50 11.98
N ALA A 99 2.57 -4.24 11.54
CA ALA A 99 3.00 -2.90 11.15
C ALA A 99 2.16 -2.36 9.98
N ALA A 100 1.89 -3.19 8.95
CA ALA A 100 1.10 -2.80 7.80
C ALA A 100 -0.36 -2.49 8.19
N LYS A 101 -1.00 -3.33 9.01
CA LYS A 101 -2.37 -3.11 9.53
C LYS A 101 -2.50 -1.74 10.21
N LEU A 102 -1.60 -1.45 11.15
CA LEU A 102 -1.59 -0.18 11.85
C LEU A 102 -1.35 0.99 10.88
N LEU A 103 -0.45 0.83 9.92
CA LEU A 103 -0.14 1.87 8.95
C LEU A 103 -1.29 2.12 7.97
N PHE A 104 -2.02 1.08 7.54
CA PHE A 104 -3.25 1.22 6.74
C PHE A 104 -4.37 1.91 7.52
N LYS A 105 -4.53 1.59 8.81
CA LYS A 105 -5.48 2.30 9.69
C LYS A 105 -5.16 3.78 9.78
N VAL A 106 -3.89 4.11 10.09
CA VAL A 106 -3.40 5.49 10.15
C VAL A 106 -3.53 6.19 8.79
N ALA A 107 -3.28 5.47 7.68
CA ALA A 107 -3.49 6.00 6.33
C ALA A 107 -4.95 6.34 6.09
N GLY A 108 -5.90 5.47 6.46
CA GLY A 108 -7.34 5.71 6.33
C GLY A 108 -7.86 6.87 7.18
N GLU A 109 -7.34 7.03 8.41
CA GLU A 109 -7.71 8.16 9.29
C GLU A 109 -7.19 9.51 8.78
N MET A 110 -6.04 9.53 8.12
CA MET A 110 -5.46 10.74 7.51
C MET A 110 -5.82 10.92 6.03
N ALA A 111 -6.46 9.93 5.43
CA ALA A 111 -6.78 9.89 4.01
C ALA A 111 -7.91 10.87 3.71
N ASP A 112 -7.54 12.00 3.12
CA ASP A 112 -8.49 12.93 2.54
C ASP A 112 -7.99 13.40 1.17
N ALA A 113 -8.79 13.08 0.16
CA ALA A 113 -8.54 13.45 -1.23
C ALA A 113 -8.51 14.96 -1.43
N LYS A 114 -9.23 15.73 -0.61
CA LYS A 114 -9.36 17.19 -0.74
C LYS A 114 -8.20 17.95 -0.10
N THR A 115 -7.69 17.48 1.03
CA THR A 115 -6.65 18.22 1.76
C THR A 115 -5.23 17.74 1.43
N ASN A 116 -4.95 16.44 1.46
CA ASN A 116 -3.57 15.94 1.38
C ASN A 116 -3.41 14.61 0.59
N PRO A 117 -3.85 14.54 -0.68
CA PRO A 117 -3.82 13.30 -1.46
C PRO A 117 -2.42 12.71 -1.65
N LEU A 118 -1.37 13.56 -1.75
CA LEU A 118 0.01 13.08 -1.85
C LEU A 118 0.49 12.42 -0.55
N ARG A 119 0.09 12.95 0.61
CA ARG A 119 0.45 12.35 1.90
C ARG A 119 -0.25 11.02 2.07
N ALA A 120 -1.54 10.94 1.74
CA ALA A 120 -2.29 9.70 1.74
C ALA A 120 -1.62 8.64 0.84
N LYS A 121 -1.26 8.99 -0.41
CA LYS A 121 -0.48 8.10 -1.30
C LYS A 121 0.78 7.57 -0.62
N LYS A 122 1.61 8.45 -0.04
CA LYS A 122 2.86 8.05 0.62
C LYS A 122 2.62 7.06 1.76
N MET A 123 1.58 7.27 2.57
CA MET A 123 1.25 6.36 3.67
C MET A 123 0.82 4.99 3.18
N TYR A 124 -0.05 4.93 2.16
CA TYR A 124 -0.46 3.66 1.55
C TYR A 124 0.71 2.93 0.88
N VAL A 125 1.62 3.66 0.21
CA VAL A 125 2.84 3.06 -0.38
C VAL A 125 3.73 2.46 0.71
N LEU A 126 3.94 3.16 1.83
CA LEU A 126 4.72 2.62 2.95
C LEU A 126 4.07 1.35 3.54
N ALA A 127 2.74 1.33 3.66
CA ALA A 127 2.01 0.15 4.14
C ALA A 127 2.14 -1.03 3.18
N ALA A 128 2.01 -0.80 1.87
CA ALA A 128 2.18 -1.83 0.86
C ALA A 128 3.62 -2.37 0.81
N LEU A 129 4.63 -1.51 0.99
CA LEU A 129 6.03 -1.93 1.07
C LEU A 129 6.30 -2.83 2.29
N LEU A 130 5.59 -2.66 3.41
CA LEU A 130 5.68 -3.59 4.54
C LEU A 130 5.17 -4.98 4.15
N VAL A 131 4.09 -5.07 3.36
CA VAL A 131 3.59 -6.35 2.83
C VAL A 131 4.61 -6.99 1.87
N GLU A 132 5.28 -6.20 1.03
CA GLU A 132 6.36 -6.76 0.19
C GLU A 132 7.55 -7.26 1.02
N ASN A 133 7.94 -6.55 2.09
CA ASN A 133 8.96 -7.02 3.02
C ASN A 133 8.56 -8.34 3.69
N TYR A 134 7.27 -8.53 4.01
CA TYR A 134 6.76 -9.81 4.48
C TYR A 134 6.96 -10.92 3.45
N HIS A 135 6.58 -10.68 2.19
CA HIS A 135 6.77 -11.65 1.11
C HIS A 135 8.25 -12.01 0.90
N GLU A 136 9.16 -11.03 0.95
CA GLU A 136 10.60 -11.26 0.85
C GLU A 136 11.12 -12.08 2.03
N HIS A 137 10.73 -11.73 3.26
CA HIS A 137 11.11 -12.46 4.46
C HIS A 137 10.62 -13.92 4.43
N MET A 138 9.40 -14.16 3.95
CA MET A 138 8.85 -15.49 3.78
C MET A 138 9.60 -16.30 2.72
N LYS A 139 9.96 -15.69 1.58
CA LYS A 139 10.80 -16.34 0.55
C LYS A 139 12.17 -16.72 1.10
N MET A 140 12.83 -15.81 1.83
CA MET A 140 14.15 -16.07 2.43
C MET A 140 14.11 -17.20 3.45
N THR A 141 13.05 -17.26 4.27
CA THR A 141 12.85 -18.31 5.27
C THR A 141 12.67 -19.67 4.61
N LYS A 142 11.86 -19.75 3.53
CA LYS A 142 11.66 -20.96 2.72
C LYS A 142 12.95 -21.42 2.00
N MET A 143 13.79 -20.49 1.54
CA MET A 143 15.07 -20.84 0.90
C MET A 143 16.08 -21.45 1.90
N LYS A 144 16.16 -20.93 3.13
CA LYS A 144 17.07 -21.45 4.17
C LYS A 144 16.74 -22.88 4.60
N THR A 145 15.46 -23.25 4.61
CA THR A 145 15.02 -24.62 4.96
C THR A 145 15.20 -25.62 3.80
N ALA A 146 15.26 -25.13 2.55
CA ALA A 146 15.50 -25.95 1.36
C ALA A 146 16.98 -26.31 1.13
N SER A 147 17.94 -25.54 1.67
CA SER A 147 19.39 -25.82 1.56
C SER A 147 19.91 -26.95 2.45
N GLY A 148 19.07 -27.59 3.27
CA GLY A 148 19.40 -28.81 4.02
C GLY A 148 19.32 -30.06 3.14
N LYS A 149 20.48 -30.58 2.73
CA LYS A 149 20.67 -31.83 1.97
C LYS A 149 19.69 -32.95 2.38
N ASP A 150 19.03 -33.51 1.37
CA ASP A 150 18.53 -34.89 1.21
C ASP A 150 17.02 -35.05 0.90
N LYS A 151 16.80 -35.84 -0.17
CA LYS A 151 15.57 -36.43 -0.75
C LYS A 151 14.62 -35.51 -1.54
N LYS A 152 14.77 -35.57 -2.87
CA LYS A 152 14.26 -34.65 -3.91
C LYS A 152 12.93 -35.04 -4.60
N SER A 153 12.12 -35.98 -4.10
CA SER A 153 10.87 -36.34 -4.84
C SER A 153 9.59 -36.42 -4.01
N THR A 154 9.65 -36.25 -2.69
CA THR A 154 8.44 -36.22 -1.83
C THR A 154 8.28 -34.86 -1.10
N ARG A 155 9.31 -34.01 -1.13
CA ARG A 155 9.36 -32.72 -0.40
C ARG A 155 8.76 -31.53 -1.16
N GLU A 156 8.67 -31.57 -2.49
CA GLU A 156 8.08 -30.47 -3.27
C GLU A 156 6.57 -30.38 -3.02
N ALA A 157 5.88 -31.53 -2.99
CA ALA A 157 4.47 -31.61 -2.61
C ALA A 157 4.25 -31.19 -1.15
N SER A 158 5.12 -31.56 -0.22
CA SER A 158 4.97 -31.17 1.20
C SER A 158 5.34 -29.71 1.47
N SER A 159 6.26 -29.11 0.69
CA SER A 159 6.63 -27.70 0.81
C SER A 159 5.58 -26.78 0.18
N ALA A 160 4.97 -27.20 -0.93
CA ALA A 160 3.81 -26.53 -1.49
C ALA A 160 2.60 -26.66 -0.55
N LEU A 161 2.39 -27.85 0.03
CA LEU A 161 1.32 -28.10 1.00
C LEU A 161 1.54 -27.35 2.33
N ALA A 162 2.77 -27.23 2.82
CA ALA A 162 3.09 -26.42 4.00
C ALA A 162 2.89 -24.92 3.74
N GLY A 163 3.20 -24.45 2.53
CA GLY A 163 2.87 -23.08 2.10
C GLY A 163 1.37 -22.82 2.08
N LEU A 164 0.58 -23.78 1.58
CA LEU A 164 -0.88 -23.72 1.57
C LEU A 164 -1.47 -23.80 2.99
N LEU A 165 -0.89 -24.60 3.89
CA LEU A 165 -1.33 -24.71 5.28
C LEU A 165 -0.98 -23.49 6.14
N GLU A 166 0.13 -22.80 5.85
CA GLU A 166 0.46 -21.51 6.46
C GLU A 166 -0.43 -20.39 5.91
N GLU A 167 -0.76 -20.40 4.61
CA GLU A 167 -1.74 -19.49 3.99
C GLU A 167 -3.16 -19.70 4.57
N ASP A 168 -3.57 -20.94 4.84
CA ASP A 168 -4.85 -21.26 5.50
C ASP A 168 -4.88 -20.89 7.00
N ALA A 169 -3.71 -20.69 7.62
CA ALA A 169 -3.57 -20.26 9.02
C ALA A 169 -3.58 -18.72 9.18
N ILE A 170 -3.44 -17.98 8.09
CA ILE A 170 -3.55 -16.52 8.07
C ILE A 170 -5.03 -16.16 8.28
N ALA A 171 -5.31 -15.26 9.22
CA ALA A 171 -6.69 -14.83 9.45
C ALA A 171 -7.29 -14.28 8.14
N THR A 172 -8.57 -14.52 7.88
CA THR A 172 -9.26 -14.04 6.66
C THR A 172 -9.12 -12.52 6.43
N ASP A 173 -8.93 -11.76 7.50
CA ASP A 173 -8.68 -10.31 7.44
C ASP A 173 -7.24 -9.96 7.01
N GLU A 174 -6.26 -10.78 7.39
CA GLU A 174 -4.86 -10.61 6.98
C GLU A 174 -4.65 -10.92 5.50
N SER A 175 -5.30 -11.97 4.99
CA SER A 175 -5.26 -12.31 3.54
C SER A 175 -5.79 -11.15 2.69
N LYS A 176 -6.91 -10.52 3.09
CA LYS A 176 -7.46 -9.35 2.37
C LYS A 176 -6.48 -8.17 2.31
N ILE A 177 -5.76 -7.92 3.39
CA ILE A 177 -4.76 -6.84 3.47
C ILE A 177 -3.58 -7.15 2.56
N ILE A 178 -3.14 -8.41 2.52
CA ILE A 178 -2.05 -8.85 1.65
C ILE A 178 -2.46 -8.71 0.17
N ASP A 179 -3.65 -9.19 -0.18
CA ASP A 179 -4.14 -9.18 -1.57
C ASP A 179 -4.42 -7.76 -2.09
N ASN A 180 -4.88 -6.86 -1.22
CA ASN A 180 -5.24 -5.48 -1.58
C ASN A 180 -4.20 -4.44 -1.13
N ALA A 181 -2.97 -4.84 -0.81
CA ALA A 181 -1.96 -3.98 -0.22
C ALA A 181 -1.73 -2.68 -0.99
N TRP A 182 -1.74 -2.75 -2.32
CA TRP A 182 -1.49 -1.60 -3.21
C TRP A 182 -2.75 -0.79 -3.55
N ARG A 183 -3.95 -1.27 -3.22
CA ARG A 183 -5.21 -0.68 -3.69
C ARG A 183 -5.41 0.78 -3.26
N GLY A 184 -5.04 1.09 -2.01
CA GLY A 184 -5.07 2.47 -1.51
C GLY A 184 -4.07 3.39 -2.22
N ALA A 185 -2.86 2.89 -2.48
CA ALA A 185 -1.82 3.64 -3.18
C ALA A 185 -2.20 3.91 -4.65
N GLU A 186 -2.80 2.92 -5.32
CA GLU A 186 -3.32 3.05 -6.69
C GLU A 186 -4.40 4.13 -6.79
N ALA A 187 -5.38 4.11 -5.89
CA ALA A 187 -6.49 5.07 -5.88
C ALA A 187 -5.96 6.52 -5.85
N TYR A 188 -5.13 6.84 -4.86
CA TYR A 188 -4.54 8.17 -4.75
C TYR A 188 -3.55 8.49 -5.88
N HIS A 189 -2.86 7.47 -6.41
CA HIS A 189 -1.97 7.66 -7.55
C HIS A 189 -2.73 8.10 -8.80
N PHE A 190 -3.81 7.40 -9.16
CA PHE A 190 -4.62 7.76 -10.32
C PHE A 190 -5.37 9.08 -10.10
N PHE A 191 -5.76 9.40 -8.86
CA PHE A 191 -6.42 10.66 -8.52
C PHE A 191 -5.49 11.86 -8.75
N LEU A 192 -4.23 11.73 -8.33
CA LEU A 192 -3.20 12.73 -8.59
C LEU A 192 -2.81 12.79 -10.08
N LEU A 193 -2.75 11.63 -10.75
CA LEU A 193 -2.39 11.54 -12.17
C LEU A 193 -3.43 12.22 -13.06
N ALA A 194 -4.72 11.96 -12.84
CA ALA A 194 -5.81 12.57 -13.61
C ALA A 194 -5.79 14.10 -13.50
N GLN A 195 -5.60 14.63 -12.28
CA GLN A 195 -5.45 16.08 -12.06
C GLN A 195 -4.22 16.65 -12.79
N ARG A 196 -3.06 15.98 -12.69
CA ARG A 196 -1.85 16.42 -13.39
C ARG A 196 -2.06 16.47 -14.90
N GLN A 197 -2.60 15.40 -15.48
CA GLN A 197 -2.91 15.33 -16.91
C GLN A 197 -3.87 16.44 -17.33
N MET A 198 -4.86 16.76 -16.49
CA MET A 198 -5.79 17.86 -16.74
C MET A 198 -5.06 19.22 -16.75
N TYR A 199 -4.20 19.50 -15.77
CA TYR A 199 -3.43 20.75 -15.70
C TYR A 199 -2.41 20.88 -16.85
N GLU A 200 -1.87 19.77 -17.33
CA GLU A 200 -0.98 19.73 -18.50
C GLU A 200 -1.74 19.86 -19.84
N GLY A 201 -3.07 19.87 -19.82
CA GLY A 201 -3.92 19.98 -21.02
C GLY A 201 -4.15 18.65 -21.74
N ALA A 202 -3.67 17.52 -21.21
CA ALA A 202 -3.90 16.18 -21.72
C ALA A 202 -5.29 15.66 -21.32
N ILE A 203 -6.35 16.35 -21.78
CA ILE A 203 -7.74 16.15 -21.32
C ILE A 203 -8.27 14.74 -21.61
N ASP A 204 -7.97 14.17 -22.78
CA ASP A 204 -8.38 12.80 -23.11
C ASP A 204 -7.75 11.76 -22.17
N ALA A 205 -6.44 11.89 -21.89
CA ALA A 205 -5.75 11.02 -20.94
C ALA A 205 -6.31 11.19 -19.51
N ALA A 206 -6.57 12.43 -19.09
CA ALA A 206 -7.18 12.72 -17.80
C ALA A 206 -8.55 12.06 -17.65
N MET A 207 -9.39 12.09 -18.70
CA MET A 207 -10.69 11.42 -18.72
C MET A 207 -10.55 9.90 -18.55
N LYS A 208 -9.60 9.28 -19.26
CA LYS A 208 -9.35 7.83 -19.17
C LYS A 208 -8.89 7.42 -17.77
N THR A 209 -7.98 8.20 -17.19
CA THR A 209 -7.54 7.98 -15.81
C THR A 209 -8.68 8.19 -14.81
N ALA A 210 -9.55 9.18 -15.03
CA ALA A 210 -10.73 9.41 -14.18
C ALA A 210 -11.77 8.29 -14.28
N LEU A 211 -11.96 7.68 -15.46
CA LEU A 211 -12.79 6.48 -15.61
C LEU A 211 -12.22 5.31 -14.80
N ARG A 212 -10.89 5.18 -14.72
CA ARG A 212 -10.24 4.18 -13.85
C ARG A 212 -10.53 4.40 -12.37
N LEU A 213 -10.67 5.65 -11.94
CA LEU A 213 -10.92 5.97 -10.54
C LEU A 213 -12.28 5.49 -10.02
N CYS A 214 -13.25 5.26 -10.90
CA CYS A 214 -14.55 4.69 -10.52
C CYS A 214 -14.44 3.30 -9.87
N ASP A 215 -13.35 2.56 -10.12
CA ASP A 215 -13.10 1.28 -9.45
C ASP A 215 -12.65 1.42 -8.00
N TYR A 216 -12.39 2.64 -7.50
CA TYR A 216 -11.80 2.89 -6.17
C TYR A 216 -12.73 3.66 -5.23
N GLU A 217 -14.05 3.54 -5.42
CA GLU A 217 -15.09 4.11 -4.53
C GLU A 217 -15.04 3.56 -3.10
N ASP A 218 -14.36 2.42 -2.88
CA ASP A 218 -14.09 1.83 -1.57
C ASP A 218 -12.95 2.54 -0.81
N VAL A 219 -12.13 3.33 -1.49
CA VAL A 219 -10.97 4.04 -0.90
C VAL A 219 -11.17 5.55 -0.91
N LEU A 220 -11.68 6.11 -2.01
CA LEU A 220 -11.86 7.54 -2.20
C LEU A 220 -13.34 7.91 -2.12
N ASP A 221 -13.62 9.10 -1.59
CA ASP A 221 -14.97 9.68 -1.58
C ASP A 221 -15.55 9.67 -3.02
N PRO A 222 -16.68 8.97 -3.25
CA PRO A 222 -17.33 8.91 -4.56
C PRO A 222 -17.63 10.30 -5.13
N VAL A 223 -17.90 11.29 -4.28
CA VAL A 223 -18.12 12.68 -4.72
C VAL A 223 -16.87 13.24 -5.38
N CYS A 224 -15.68 12.97 -4.84
CA CYS A 224 -14.42 13.42 -5.42
C CYS A 224 -14.13 12.75 -6.77
N ILE A 225 -14.37 11.43 -6.86
CA ILE A 225 -14.17 10.65 -8.09
C ILE A 225 -15.10 11.17 -9.20
N HIS A 226 -16.40 11.22 -8.94
CA HIS A 226 -17.39 11.57 -9.96
C HIS A 226 -17.38 13.07 -10.30
N SER A 227 -17.02 13.94 -9.36
CA SER A 227 -16.81 15.37 -9.68
C SER A 227 -15.62 15.58 -10.62
N LEU A 228 -14.50 14.88 -10.36
CA LEU A 228 -13.35 14.92 -11.25
C LEU A 228 -13.71 14.35 -12.62
N LEU A 229 -14.42 13.21 -12.67
CA LEU A 229 -14.87 12.60 -13.92
C LEU A 229 -15.81 13.53 -14.70
N ALA A 230 -16.79 14.17 -14.05
CA ALA A 230 -17.70 15.12 -14.67
C ALA A 230 -16.94 16.31 -15.28
N LEU A 231 -15.96 16.85 -14.54
CA LEU A 231 -15.13 17.96 -14.98
C LEU A 231 -14.28 17.61 -16.22
N VAL A 232 -13.50 16.52 -16.16
CA VAL A 232 -12.63 16.13 -17.28
C VAL A 232 -13.42 15.64 -18.50
N SER A 233 -14.55 14.97 -18.31
CA SER A 233 -15.40 14.52 -19.41
C SER A 233 -16.14 15.69 -20.08
N CYS A 234 -16.55 16.71 -19.31
CA CYS A 234 -17.07 17.97 -19.86
C CYS A 234 -15.99 18.68 -20.70
N ALA A 235 -14.77 18.80 -20.16
CA ALA A 235 -13.64 19.37 -20.89
C ALA A 235 -13.29 18.58 -22.17
N ASN A 236 -13.40 17.24 -22.14
CA ASN A 236 -13.17 16.38 -23.31
C ASN A 236 -14.35 16.38 -24.30
N ARG A 237 -15.46 17.08 -24.00
CA ARG A 237 -16.75 17.01 -24.72
C ARG A 237 -17.35 15.60 -24.79
N ALA A 238 -16.98 14.73 -23.86
CA ALA A 238 -17.54 13.38 -23.71
C ALA A 238 -18.83 13.44 -22.87
N PHE A 239 -19.86 14.12 -23.38
CA PHE A 239 -21.08 14.43 -22.64
C PHE A 239 -21.86 13.20 -22.16
N GLY A 240 -21.79 12.07 -22.89
CA GLY A 240 -22.40 10.82 -22.43
C GLY A 240 -21.74 10.26 -21.15
N THR A 241 -20.43 10.41 -21.01
CA THR A 241 -19.71 10.05 -19.77
C THR A 241 -19.96 11.07 -18.67
N CYS A 242 -19.98 12.37 -19.03
CA CYS A 242 -20.29 13.46 -18.11
C CYS A 242 -21.67 13.30 -17.47
N SER A 243 -22.70 13.01 -18.28
CA SER A 243 -24.06 12.79 -17.80
C SER A 243 -24.14 11.60 -16.82
N ARG A 244 -23.46 10.48 -17.11
CA ARG A 244 -23.39 9.34 -16.18
C ARG A 244 -22.73 9.72 -14.85
N ALA A 245 -21.71 10.57 -14.88
CA ALA A 245 -21.05 11.04 -13.66
C ALA A 245 -21.99 11.93 -12.82
N PHE A 246 -22.77 12.82 -13.43
CA PHE A 246 -23.80 13.61 -12.74
C PHE A 246 -24.90 12.74 -12.13
N ILE A 247 -25.43 11.76 -12.87
CA ILE A 247 -26.41 10.80 -12.34
C ILE A 247 -25.85 10.08 -11.09
N LYS A 248 -24.56 9.71 -11.13
CA LYS A 248 -23.90 9.11 -9.97
C LYS A 248 -23.81 10.08 -8.80
N LEU A 249 -23.41 11.34 -9.03
CA LEU A 249 -23.37 12.39 -8.00
C LEU A 249 -24.74 12.62 -7.35
N GLU A 250 -25.81 12.70 -8.14
CA GLU A 250 -27.19 12.86 -7.63
C GLU A 250 -27.65 11.66 -6.78
N SER A 251 -27.14 10.47 -7.09
CA SER A 251 -27.48 9.24 -6.36
C SER A 251 -26.69 9.01 -5.06
N VAL A 252 -25.62 9.77 -4.80
CA VAL A 252 -24.78 9.55 -3.60
C VAL A 252 -25.56 9.84 -2.32
N GLU A 253 -25.59 8.89 -1.38
CA GLU A 253 -26.36 9.01 -0.12
C GLU A 253 -25.76 10.01 0.87
N SER A 254 -24.45 10.24 0.83
CA SER A 254 -23.74 11.16 1.74
C SER A 254 -24.04 12.64 1.49
N LEU A 255 -24.67 12.98 0.35
CA LEU A 255 -24.99 14.36 -0.03
C LEU A 255 -26.35 14.80 0.48
N SER A 256 -26.45 16.07 0.91
CA SER A 256 -27.73 16.68 1.27
C SER A 256 -28.61 16.89 0.03
N GLN A 257 -29.92 17.03 0.23
CA GLN A 257 -30.84 17.31 -0.88
C GLN A 257 -30.50 18.62 -1.60
N GLU A 258 -30.02 19.64 -0.89
CA GLU A 258 -29.57 20.90 -1.47
C GLU A 258 -28.36 20.69 -2.39
N GLN A 259 -27.39 19.87 -1.98
CA GLN A 259 -26.21 19.54 -2.80
C GLN A 259 -26.60 18.76 -4.05
N LYS A 260 -27.55 17.83 -3.94
CA LYS A 260 -28.08 17.07 -5.08
C LYS A 260 -28.77 17.98 -6.09
N ASN A 261 -29.63 18.89 -5.60
CA ASN A 261 -30.29 19.87 -6.45
C ASN A 261 -29.28 20.79 -7.16
N ALA A 262 -28.19 21.17 -6.48
CA ALA A 262 -27.13 21.97 -7.10
C ALA A 262 -26.39 21.22 -8.23
N TYR A 263 -26.17 19.90 -8.09
CA TYR A 263 -25.61 19.09 -9.17
C TYR A 263 -26.58 18.96 -10.35
N GLU A 264 -27.87 18.79 -10.08
CA GLU A 264 -28.92 18.72 -11.10
C GLU A 264 -29.00 20.05 -11.89
N GLU A 265 -29.02 21.19 -11.21
CA GLU A 265 -29.03 22.52 -11.82
C GLU A 265 -27.78 22.74 -12.68
N LEU A 266 -26.60 22.40 -12.16
CA LEU A 266 -25.34 22.51 -12.91
C LEU A 266 -25.33 21.61 -14.15
N ALA A 267 -25.86 20.38 -14.05
CA ALA A 267 -25.99 19.47 -15.19
C ALA A 267 -26.90 20.09 -16.26
N LEU A 268 -28.05 20.62 -15.88
CA LEU A 268 -28.97 21.30 -16.80
C LEU A 268 -28.31 22.50 -17.49
N GLU A 269 -27.61 23.35 -16.76
CA GLU A 269 -26.88 24.50 -17.34
C GLU A 269 -25.84 24.06 -18.38
N ILE A 270 -25.06 23.01 -18.07
CA ILE A 270 -24.05 22.47 -18.99
C ILE A 270 -24.74 21.90 -20.24
N PHE A 271 -25.71 21.00 -20.07
CA PHE A 271 -26.29 20.28 -21.21
C PHE A 271 -27.21 21.16 -22.07
N THR A 272 -27.85 22.19 -21.51
CA THR A 272 -28.62 23.19 -22.28
C THR A 272 -27.71 24.11 -23.10
N LYS A 273 -26.51 24.43 -22.60
CA LYS A 273 -25.52 25.23 -23.34
C LYS A 273 -24.89 24.47 -24.51
N TYR A 274 -24.70 23.17 -24.37
CA TYR A 274 -24.00 22.34 -25.37
C TYR A 274 -24.92 21.46 -26.23
N VAL A 275 -26.24 21.74 -26.29
CA VAL A 275 -27.24 20.96 -27.07
C VAL A 275 -26.79 20.68 -28.51
N THR A 276 -26.13 21.64 -29.17
CA THR A 276 -25.66 21.52 -30.56
C THR A 276 -24.43 20.63 -30.72
N ASP A 277 -23.62 20.46 -29.67
CA ASP A 277 -22.40 19.63 -29.67
C ASP A 277 -22.67 18.17 -29.26
N ILE A 278 -23.81 17.90 -28.61
CA ILE A 278 -24.21 16.55 -28.14
C ILE A 278 -24.64 15.66 -29.33
N LEU A 279 -25.18 16.26 -30.39
CA LEU A 279 -25.76 15.56 -31.54
C LEU A 279 -24.76 14.93 -32.53
N PRO A 280 -23.53 15.44 -32.78
CA PRO A 280 -22.68 14.87 -33.83
C PRO A 280 -21.62 13.82 -33.41
N LYS A 281 -21.36 13.54 -32.13
CA LYS A 281 -20.20 12.69 -31.73
C LYS A 281 -20.48 11.64 -30.66
N ILE A 282 -21.54 10.86 -30.83
CA ILE A 282 -21.81 9.67 -30.00
C ILE A 282 -20.77 8.54 -30.27
N LEU A 283 -19.96 8.60 -31.34
CA LEU A 283 -19.20 7.44 -31.84
C LEU A 283 -17.74 7.68 -32.25
N ALA A 284 -17.15 8.84 -31.97
CA ALA A 284 -15.76 9.15 -32.35
C ALA A 284 -14.76 8.97 -31.20
N GLY A 285 -15.00 7.99 -30.32
CA GLY A 285 -13.98 7.55 -29.38
C GLY A 285 -12.95 6.68 -30.11
N ASN A 286 -11.67 6.84 -29.81
CA ASN A 286 -10.65 5.93 -30.30
C ASN A 286 -11.00 4.50 -29.87
N LYS A 287 -10.94 3.57 -30.82
CA LYS A 287 -11.20 2.15 -30.59
C LYS A 287 -9.88 1.39 -30.65
N ALA A 288 -9.80 0.33 -29.86
CA ALA A 288 -8.68 -0.58 -29.82
C ALA A 288 -9.18 -2.03 -29.92
N GLU A 289 -8.33 -2.92 -30.43
CA GLU A 289 -8.64 -4.34 -30.56
C GLU A 289 -8.42 -5.05 -29.22
N CYS A 290 -9.40 -5.86 -28.82
CA CYS A 290 -9.22 -6.73 -27.67
C CYS A 290 -8.15 -7.79 -27.93
N THR A 291 -7.13 -7.87 -27.07
CA THR A 291 -6.03 -8.84 -27.18
C THR A 291 -6.42 -10.31 -27.09
N SER A 292 -7.66 -10.59 -26.64
CA SER A 292 -8.18 -11.94 -26.41
C SER A 292 -9.19 -12.40 -27.47
N CYS A 293 -10.07 -11.51 -27.93
CA CYS A 293 -11.16 -11.85 -28.86
C CYS A 293 -11.25 -10.93 -30.08
N GLU A 294 -10.29 -10.03 -30.28
CA GLU A 294 -10.14 -9.14 -31.45
C GLU A 294 -11.32 -8.19 -31.69
N THR A 295 -12.29 -8.15 -30.77
CA THR A 295 -13.42 -7.24 -30.84
C THR A 295 -12.96 -5.79 -30.64
N MET A 296 -13.44 -4.89 -31.48
CA MET A 296 -13.18 -3.45 -31.37
C MET A 296 -13.93 -2.88 -30.16
N ILE A 297 -13.16 -2.44 -29.16
CA ILE A 297 -13.67 -1.86 -27.92
C ILE A 297 -13.18 -0.42 -27.78
N PRO A 298 -13.87 0.43 -27.01
CA PRO A 298 -13.31 1.73 -26.64
C PRO A 298 -11.92 1.58 -25.99
N ASP A 299 -10.98 2.46 -26.34
CA ASP A 299 -9.59 2.38 -25.84
C ASP A 299 -9.45 2.65 -24.32
N TRP A 300 -10.52 3.12 -23.69
CA TRP A 300 -10.65 3.31 -22.24
C TRP A 300 -11.32 2.13 -21.52
N SER A 301 -11.78 1.11 -22.24
CA SER A 301 -12.41 -0.07 -21.65
C SER A 301 -11.41 -0.84 -20.80
N GLN A 302 -11.75 -1.06 -19.53
CA GLN A 302 -10.94 -1.84 -18.58
C GLN A 302 -11.26 -3.33 -18.65
N VAL A 303 -12.46 -3.65 -19.12
CA VAL A 303 -12.95 -5.01 -19.33
C VAL A 303 -13.54 -5.08 -20.72
N CYS A 304 -13.23 -6.14 -21.46
CA CYS A 304 -13.83 -6.38 -22.76
C CYS A 304 -15.30 -6.78 -22.59
N PRO A 305 -16.28 -6.05 -23.17
CA PRO A 305 -17.69 -6.37 -23.05
C PRO A 305 -18.11 -7.66 -23.76
N ASN A 306 -17.24 -8.25 -24.59
CA ASN A 306 -17.54 -9.47 -25.35
C ASN A 306 -16.98 -10.75 -24.71
N CYS A 307 -15.81 -10.67 -24.06
CA CYS A 307 -15.11 -11.85 -23.53
C CYS A 307 -14.67 -11.70 -22.07
N ASP A 308 -15.09 -10.63 -21.39
CA ASP A 308 -14.80 -10.33 -19.98
C ASP A 308 -13.30 -10.27 -19.61
N THR A 309 -12.42 -10.16 -20.61
CA THR A 309 -10.97 -10.01 -20.38
C THR A 309 -10.70 -8.68 -19.70
N LYS A 310 -10.03 -8.71 -18.54
CA LYS A 310 -9.61 -7.52 -17.79
C LYS A 310 -8.24 -7.05 -18.26
N PHE A 311 -8.13 -5.77 -18.58
CA PHE A 311 -6.87 -5.16 -19.03
C PHE A 311 -6.15 -4.53 -17.84
N PRO A 312 -4.87 -4.88 -17.60
CA PRO A 312 -4.06 -4.17 -16.62
C PRO A 312 -3.94 -2.69 -16.97
N THR A 313 -3.80 -1.82 -15.97
CA THR A 313 -3.65 -0.38 -16.20
C THR A 313 -2.18 0.02 -16.19
N CYS A 314 -1.78 0.88 -17.12
CA CYS A 314 -0.48 1.52 -17.13
C CYS A 314 -0.38 2.53 -15.99
N ILE A 315 0.54 2.32 -15.03
CA ILE A 315 0.72 3.25 -13.91
C ILE A 315 1.25 4.63 -14.34
N VAL A 316 1.92 4.74 -15.49
CA VAL A 316 2.44 6.03 -15.97
C VAL A 316 1.31 6.88 -16.56
N THR A 317 0.44 6.27 -17.36
CA THR A 317 -0.53 7.01 -18.18
C THR A 317 -1.99 6.85 -17.74
N GLY A 318 -2.30 5.90 -16.87
CA GLY A 318 -3.67 5.57 -16.45
C GLY A 318 -4.51 4.85 -17.53
N ARG A 319 -3.90 4.48 -18.65
CA ARG A 319 -4.58 3.81 -19.78
C ARG A 319 -4.60 2.29 -19.59
N PRO A 320 -5.63 1.57 -20.05
CA PRO A 320 -5.56 0.12 -20.17
C PRO A 320 -4.38 -0.28 -21.07
N LEU A 321 -3.66 -1.33 -20.68
CA LEU A 321 -2.60 -1.96 -21.46
C LEU A 321 -3.24 -2.99 -22.38
N MET A 322 -3.30 -2.65 -23.67
CA MET A 322 -3.79 -3.54 -24.72
C MET A 322 -2.65 -4.07 -25.61
N ASP A 323 -1.39 -3.85 -25.20
CA ASP A 323 -0.22 -4.39 -25.86
C ASP A 323 0.22 -5.71 -25.23
N TYR A 324 0.81 -6.60 -26.03
CA TYR A 324 1.41 -7.85 -25.52
C TYR A 324 2.70 -7.63 -24.73
N GLN A 325 3.39 -6.51 -24.99
CA GLN A 325 4.64 -6.14 -24.32
C GLN A 325 4.39 -5.02 -23.33
N PHE A 326 4.83 -5.22 -22.09
CA PHE A 326 4.75 -4.23 -21.02
C PHE A 326 5.88 -4.43 -20.03
N TRP A 327 6.33 -3.33 -19.45
CA TRP A 327 7.23 -3.36 -18.30
C TRP A 327 6.44 -3.73 -17.04
N MET A 328 7.08 -4.48 -16.13
CA MET A 328 6.53 -4.81 -14.81
C MET A 328 7.52 -4.43 -13.71
N CYS A 329 7.06 -3.68 -12.71
CA CYS A 329 7.88 -3.30 -11.58
C CYS A 329 8.33 -4.52 -10.77
N GLY A 330 9.62 -4.60 -10.44
CA GLY A 330 10.19 -5.66 -9.60
C GLY A 330 9.61 -5.70 -8.18
N THR A 331 9.22 -4.54 -7.64
CA THR A 331 8.69 -4.40 -6.27
C THR A 331 7.18 -4.53 -6.22
N CYS A 332 6.42 -3.59 -6.81
CA CYS A 332 4.96 -3.56 -6.67
C CYS A 332 4.21 -4.41 -7.70
N LYS A 333 4.90 -4.99 -8.70
CA LYS A 333 4.32 -5.82 -9.78
C LYS A 333 3.33 -5.11 -10.71
N HIS A 334 3.20 -3.79 -10.59
CA HIS A 334 2.41 -2.97 -11.52
C HIS A 334 3.08 -2.84 -12.88
N ARG A 335 2.25 -2.57 -13.89
CA ARG A 335 2.65 -2.57 -15.29
C ARG A 335 2.63 -1.17 -15.90
N ALA A 336 3.48 -0.95 -16.89
CA ALA A 336 3.51 0.27 -17.68
C ALA A 336 3.90 -0.03 -19.14
N TYR A 337 3.54 0.87 -20.05
CA TYR A 337 4.07 0.84 -21.42
C TYR A 337 5.59 1.03 -21.39
N GLU A 338 6.34 0.21 -22.12
CA GLU A 338 7.82 0.25 -22.13
C GLU A 338 8.36 1.61 -22.60
N GLN A 339 7.72 2.20 -23.60
CA GLN A 339 8.11 3.51 -24.14
C GLN A 339 7.98 4.63 -23.10
N GLU A 340 6.95 4.56 -22.26
CA GLU A 340 6.63 5.58 -21.27
C GLU A 340 7.49 5.42 -20.00
N ILE A 341 7.75 4.18 -19.57
CA ILE A 341 8.53 3.92 -18.35
C ILE A 341 10.02 4.23 -18.55
N ASN A 342 10.55 4.07 -19.78
CA ASN A 342 11.95 4.37 -20.10
C ASN A 342 12.30 5.86 -19.94
N ALA A 343 11.31 6.76 -19.91
CA ALA A 343 11.51 8.18 -19.64
C ALA A 343 11.67 8.49 -18.13
N LEU A 344 11.47 7.50 -17.25
CA LEU A 344 11.51 7.65 -15.81
C LEU A 344 12.68 6.86 -15.22
N ASN A 345 13.18 7.33 -14.07
CA ASN A 345 14.23 6.64 -13.32
C ASN A 345 13.69 5.75 -12.18
N HIS A 346 12.42 5.98 -11.78
CA HIS A 346 11.78 5.28 -10.68
C HIS A 346 10.33 4.95 -11.02
N CYS A 347 9.82 3.85 -10.49
CA CYS A 347 8.42 3.46 -10.57
C CYS A 347 7.52 4.59 -10.03
N PRO A 348 6.54 5.09 -10.80
CA PRO A 348 5.70 6.21 -10.38
C PRO A 348 4.75 5.86 -9.23
N LEU A 349 4.51 4.57 -8.97
CA LEU A 349 3.68 4.11 -7.85
C LEU A 349 4.51 3.92 -6.58
N CYS A 350 5.49 3.02 -6.59
CA CYS A 350 6.22 2.60 -5.39
C CYS A 350 7.59 3.28 -5.20
N HIS A 351 8.06 4.08 -6.16
CA HIS A 351 9.34 4.78 -6.14
C HIS A 351 10.59 3.88 -6.13
N ALA A 352 10.45 2.57 -6.37
CA ALA A 352 11.59 1.69 -6.62
C ALA A 352 12.34 2.10 -7.90
N PRO A 353 13.67 1.94 -7.97
CA PRO A 353 14.43 2.19 -9.19
C PRO A 353 13.97 1.24 -10.32
N ILE A 354 13.98 1.75 -11.56
CA ILE A 354 13.58 1.01 -12.77
C ILE A 354 14.69 0.10 -13.26
#